data_AF-A0A2T4LJL9-F1
#
_entry.id   AF-A0A2T4LJL9-F1
#
_cell.length_a   1.000
_cell.length_b   1.000
_cell.length_c   1.000
_cell.angle_alpha   90.00
_cell.angle_beta   90.00
_cell.angle_gamma   90.00
#
_symmetry.space_group_name_H-M   'P 1'
#
loop_
_entity.id
_entity.type
_entity.pdbx_description
1 polymer ?
#
loop_
_entity_poly.entity_id
_entity_poly.type
_entity_poly.pdbx_seq_one_letter_code
_entity_poly.pdbx_strand_id
1 'polypeptide(L)'
;STILEQLGILFAVGVALGMAKKNDGAVALAAVVGFFLTTVVLSPAKLAPFLGVKETGVDKAFEQMNNANVFIGLIVGLVAAYAFNKFSQTELPTALSFFSGKRLVPIMTAFFSIILAVVLLFAWPY
;
A
#
# COMPACT_ATOMS: atom_id res chain seq x y z
N SER A 1 11.05 -21.75 -2.71
CA SER A 1 10.33 -21.00 -3.74
C SER A 1 10.03 -19.56 -3.30
N THR A 2 11.04 -18.84 -2.80
CA THR A 2 10.82 -17.66 -1.92
C THR A 2 10.63 -16.33 -2.67
N ILE A 3 11.05 -16.23 -3.93
CA ILE A 3 10.97 -14.96 -4.70
C ILE A 3 9.62 -14.85 -5.44
N LEU A 4 9.09 -15.97 -5.93
CA LEU A 4 7.81 -15.99 -6.63
C LEU A 4 6.63 -15.71 -5.69
N GLU A 5 6.76 -16.06 -4.41
CA GLU A 5 5.78 -15.74 -3.35
C GLU A 5 5.76 -14.24 -2.98
N GLN A 6 6.83 -13.51 -3.31
CA GLN A 6 7.01 -12.07 -3.03
C GLN A 6 6.93 -11.22 -4.30
N LEU A 7 6.38 -11.78 -5.38
CA LEU A 7 6.36 -11.09 -6.68
C LEU A 7 5.51 -9.81 -6.62
N GLY A 8 4.46 -9.76 -5.78
CA GLY A 8 3.64 -8.56 -5.58
C GLY A 8 4.42 -7.39 -5.00
N ILE A 9 5.25 -7.61 -3.99
CA ILE A 9 6.06 -6.53 -3.40
C ILE A 9 7.17 -6.06 -4.34
N LEU A 10 7.77 -6.98 -5.12
CA LEU A 10 8.77 -6.63 -6.13
C LEU A 10 8.16 -5.74 -7.22
N PHE A 11 6.94 -6.06 -7.67
CA PHE A 11 6.21 -5.20 -8.60
C PHE A 11 5.83 -3.86 -7.98
N ALA A 12 5.40 -3.82 -6.70
CA ALA A 12 5.08 -2.57 -6.03
C ALA A 12 6.28 -1.62 -6.00
N VAL A 13 7.45 -2.12 -5.61
CA VAL A 13 8.69 -1.33 -5.56
C VAL A 13 9.16 -0.95 -6.96
N GLY A 14 9.14 -1.88 -7.91
CA GLY A 14 9.57 -1.65 -9.29
C GLY A 14 8.72 -0.60 -10.01
N VAL A 15 7.39 -0.68 -9.87
CA VAL A 15 6.45 0.29 -10.45
C VAL A 15 6.58 1.64 -9.76
N ALA A 16 6.72 1.67 -8.44
CA ALA A 16 6.87 2.91 -7.70
C ALA A 16 8.13 3.68 -8.11
N LEU A 17 9.27 2.99 -8.21
CA LEU A 17 10.52 3.59 -8.67
C LEU A 17 10.47 3.98 -10.15
N GLY A 18 9.88 3.15 -11.02
CA GLY A 18 9.76 3.45 -12.45
C GLY A 18 8.87 4.66 -12.76
N MET A 19 7.85 4.91 -11.94
CA MET A 19 6.88 6.01 -12.11
C MET A 19 7.21 7.27 -11.30
N ALA A 20 8.19 7.19 -10.38
CA ALA A 20 8.63 8.34 -9.61
C ALA A 20 9.49 9.28 -10.47
N LYS A 21 9.20 10.58 -10.45
CA LYS A 21 9.97 11.60 -11.18
C LYS A 21 11.40 11.75 -10.66
N LYS A 22 11.64 11.38 -9.40
CA LYS A 22 12.97 11.31 -8.79
C LYS A 22 13.16 9.96 -8.14
N ASN A 23 14.25 9.29 -8.48
CA ASN A 23 14.66 8.06 -7.83
C ASN A 23 15.23 8.38 -6.45
N ASP A 24 14.38 8.29 -5.44
CA ASP A 24 14.74 8.44 -4.05
C ASP A 24 14.34 7.17 -3.28
N GLY A 25 15.19 6.73 -2.35
CA GLY A 25 14.91 5.57 -1.50
C GLY A 25 13.61 5.72 -0.69
N ALA A 26 13.16 6.95 -0.45
CA ALA A 26 11.87 7.23 0.18
C ALA A 26 10.67 6.68 -0.63
N VAL A 27 10.76 6.62 -1.96
CA VAL A 27 9.72 6.03 -2.83
C VAL A 27 9.59 4.53 -2.58
N ALA A 28 10.73 3.84 -2.58
CA ALA A 28 10.78 2.39 -2.37
C ALA A 28 10.24 2.04 -0.98
N LEU A 29 10.66 2.79 0.06
CA LEU A 29 10.14 2.62 1.41
C LEU A 29 8.63 2.86 1.47
N ALA A 30 8.13 3.92 0.82
CA ALA A 30 6.71 4.20 0.78
C ALA A 30 5.91 3.09 0.07
N ALA A 31 6.42 2.54 -1.03
CA ALA A 31 5.79 1.42 -1.74
C ALA A 31 5.72 0.14 -0.90
N VAL A 32 6.82 -0.18 -0.20
CA VAL A 32 6.86 -1.33 0.74
C VAL A 32 5.85 -1.14 1.86
N VAL A 33 5.84 0.03 2.50
CA VAL A 33 4.91 0.34 3.60
C VAL A 33 3.46 0.27 3.11
N GLY A 34 3.16 0.89 1.97
CA GLY A 34 1.82 0.85 1.39
C GLY A 34 1.36 -0.56 1.03
N PHE A 35 2.28 -1.41 0.55
CA PHE A 35 1.95 -2.77 0.15
C PHE A 35 1.60 -3.60 1.37
N PHE A 36 2.46 -3.59 2.39
CA PHE A 36 2.21 -4.30 3.64
C PHE A 36 0.96 -3.80 4.35
N LEU A 37 0.70 -2.49 4.36
CA LEU A 37 -0.53 -1.97 4.95
C LEU A 37 -1.77 -2.49 4.22
N THR A 38 -1.75 -2.45 2.89
CA THR A 38 -2.89 -2.90 2.09
C THR A 38 -3.14 -4.40 2.28
N THR A 39 -2.09 -5.24 2.27
CA THR A 39 -2.23 -6.70 2.46
C THR A 39 -2.59 -7.08 3.90
N VAL A 40 -2.06 -6.38 4.91
CA VAL A 40 -2.40 -6.64 6.32
C VAL A 40 -3.82 -6.19 6.64
N VAL A 41 -4.24 -5.02 6.17
CA VAL A 41 -5.60 -4.51 6.45
C VAL A 41 -6.66 -5.40 5.80
N LEU A 42 -6.39 -5.95 4.61
CA LEU A 42 -7.32 -6.86 3.93
C LEU A 42 -7.11 -8.33 4.27
N SER A 43 -6.17 -8.64 5.15
CA SER A 43 -6.00 -10.00 5.62
C SER A 43 -7.25 -10.44 6.40
N PRO A 44 -7.72 -11.69 6.21
CA PRO A 44 -8.93 -12.19 6.87
C PRO A 44 -8.87 -12.09 8.40
N ALA A 45 -7.68 -12.20 8.99
CA ALA A 45 -7.45 -12.04 10.43
C ALA A 45 -7.71 -10.62 10.97
N LYS A 46 -7.56 -9.58 10.13
CA LYS A 46 -7.85 -8.18 10.49
C LYS A 46 -9.27 -7.78 10.09
N LEU A 47 -9.81 -8.37 9.02
CA LEU A 47 -11.18 -8.12 8.56
C LEU A 47 -12.24 -8.79 9.44
N ALA A 48 -11.99 -10.00 9.96
CA ALA A 48 -12.92 -10.74 10.81
C ALA A 48 -13.41 -9.95 12.05
N PRO A 49 -12.53 -9.38 12.90
CA PRO A 49 -12.98 -8.54 14.01
C PRO A 49 -13.57 -7.20 13.57
N PHE A 50 -13.21 -6.69 12.38
CA PHE A 50 -13.72 -5.43 11.85
C PHE A 50 -15.17 -5.55 11.32
N LEU A 51 -15.50 -6.70 10.72
CA LEU A 51 -16.82 -7.00 10.17
C LEU A 51 -17.75 -7.72 11.17
N GLY A 52 -17.24 -8.09 12.36
CA GLY A 52 -18.02 -8.81 13.38
C GLY A 52 -18.37 -10.26 12.98
N VAL A 53 -17.66 -10.84 12.02
CA VAL A 53 -17.84 -12.20 11.50
C VAL A 53 -16.63 -13.08 11.83
N LYS A 54 -16.84 -14.40 11.97
CA LYS A 54 -15.74 -15.37 12.15
C LYS A 54 -14.87 -15.40 10.88
N GLU A 55 -13.58 -15.74 11.02
CA GLU A 55 -12.61 -15.81 9.91
C GLU A 55 -13.09 -16.66 8.73
N THR A 56 -13.94 -17.67 8.98
CA THR A 56 -14.55 -18.54 7.96
C THR A 56 -15.70 -17.90 7.17
N GLY A 57 -16.15 -16.69 7.55
CA GLY A 57 -17.17 -15.90 6.86
C GLY A 57 -16.58 -14.78 6.01
N VAL A 58 -15.25 -14.61 6.02
CA VAL A 58 -14.56 -13.71 5.08
C VAL A 58 -14.51 -14.43 3.73
N ASP A 59 -14.85 -13.70 2.67
CA ASP A 59 -14.88 -14.27 1.32
C ASP A 59 -13.52 -14.89 0.94
N LYS A 60 -13.54 -16.08 0.32
CA LYS A 60 -12.32 -16.77 -0.14
C LYS A 60 -11.51 -15.92 -1.12
N ALA A 61 -12.14 -14.92 -1.74
CA ALA A 61 -11.46 -13.90 -2.54
C ALA A 61 -10.32 -13.18 -1.78
N PHE A 62 -10.43 -13.03 -0.45
CA PHE A 62 -9.40 -12.42 0.40
C PHE A 62 -8.30 -13.39 0.82
N GLU A 63 -8.48 -14.72 0.69
CA GLU A 63 -7.38 -15.69 0.85
C GLU A 63 -6.34 -15.56 -0.28
N GLN A 64 -6.78 -15.10 -1.45
CA GLN A 64 -5.89 -14.79 -2.59
C GLN A 64 -5.19 -13.43 -2.44
N MET A 65 -5.51 -12.68 -1.40
CA MET A 65 -4.87 -11.40 -1.10
C MET A 65 -3.56 -11.62 -0.33
N ASN A 66 -2.64 -12.35 -0.97
CA ASN A 66 -1.32 -12.68 -0.43
C ASN A 66 -0.22 -11.81 -1.07
N ASN A 67 1.01 -11.98 -0.58
CA ASN A 67 2.18 -11.23 -1.06
C ASN A 67 2.57 -11.51 -2.52
N ALA A 68 2.00 -12.56 -3.14
CA ALA A 68 2.22 -12.89 -4.54
C ALA A 68 1.26 -12.13 -5.49
N ASN A 69 0.27 -11.41 -4.95
CA ASN A 69 -0.71 -10.72 -5.77
C ASN A 69 -0.11 -9.47 -6.45
N VAL A 70 0.28 -9.66 -7.70
CA VAL A 70 0.92 -8.66 -8.57
C VAL A 70 0.02 -7.46 -8.84
N PHE A 71 -1.30 -7.69 -8.90
CA PHE A 71 -2.27 -6.64 -9.20
C PHE A 71 -2.32 -5.60 -8.08
N ILE A 72 -2.40 -6.04 -6.82
CA ILE A 72 -2.27 -5.16 -5.66
C ILE A 72 -0.90 -4.49 -5.64
N GLY A 73 0.16 -5.23 -5.99
CA GLY A 73 1.51 -4.67 -6.14
C GLY A 73 1.55 -3.49 -7.10
N LEU A 74 1.00 -3.65 -8.31
CA LEU A 74 0.90 -2.62 -9.33
C LEU A 74 0.14 -1.39 -8.84
N ILE A 75 -1.07 -1.57 -8.30
CA ILE A 75 -1.89 -0.46 -7.82
C ILE A 75 -1.20 0.30 -6.71
N VAL A 76 -0.68 -0.41 -5.71
CA VAL A 76 0.01 0.22 -4.59
C VAL A 76 1.29 0.93 -5.04
N GLY A 77 2.03 0.34 -5.98
CA GLY A 77 3.20 0.98 -6.59
C GLY A 77 2.86 2.29 -7.28
N LEU A 78 1.74 2.34 -8.02
CA LEU A 78 1.23 3.55 -8.65
C LEU A 78 0.83 4.61 -7.62
N VAL A 79 0.13 4.21 -6.56
CA VAL A 79 -0.26 5.12 -5.47
C VAL A 79 0.98 5.68 -4.76
N ALA A 80 1.98 4.86 -4.48
CA ALA A 80 3.23 5.28 -3.86
C ALA A 80 4.01 6.27 -4.74
N ALA A 81 4.08 6.02 -6.06
CA ALA A 81 4.68 6.95 -7.01
C ALA A 81 3.91 8.28 -7.08
N TYR A 82 2.58 8.23 -7.10
CA TYR A 82 1.73 9.42 -7.10
C TYR A 82 1.93 10.24 -5.82
N ALA A 83 1.91 9.57 -4.66
CA ALA A 83 2.13 10.20 -3.37
C ALA A 83 3.52 10.84 -3.30
N PHE A 84 4.56 10.16 -3.76
CA PHE A 84 5.90 10.76 -3.81
C PHE A 84 5.97 11.97 -4.73
N ASN A 85 5.43 11.87 -5.94
CA ASN A 85 5.47 12.95 -6.92
C ASN A 85 4.73 14.20 -6.45
N LYS A 86 3.65 14.04 -5.70
CA LYS A 86 2.83 15.16 -5.20
C LYS A 86 3.32 15.72 -3.88
N PHE A 87 3.74 14.86 -2.95
CA PHE A 87 4.00 15.24 -1.56
C PHE A 87 5.48 15.39 -1.19
N SER A 88 6.43 14.94 -2.04
CA SER A 88 7.86 15.02 -1.75
C SER A 88 8.43 16.44 -1.60
N GLN A 89 7.73 17.46 -2.10
CA GLN A 89 8.12 18.87 -2.02
C GLN A 89 7.11 19.71 -1.23
N THR A 90 6.12 19.09 -0.59
CA THR A 90 5.14 19.82 0.21
C THR A 90 5.74 20.15 1.57
N GLU A 91 5.73 21.44 1.92
CA GLU A 91 6.12 21.93 3.23
C GLU A 91 4.87 22.07 4.12
N LEU A 92 4.94 21.53 5.33
CA LEU A 92 3.86 21.62 6.30
C LEU A 92 4.04 22.83 7.25
N PRO A 93 2.96 23.33 7.86
CA PRO A 93 3.00 24.45 8.80
C PRO A 93 3.96 24.18 9.96
N THR A 94 4.47 25.24 10.59
CA THR A 94 5.61 25.23 11.55
C THR A 94 5.55 24.14 12.62
N ALA A 95 4.35 23.75 13.08
CA ALA A 95 4.14 22.68 14.06
C ALA A 95 4.40 21.24 13.55
N LEU A 96 4.22 20.99 12.24
CA LEU A 96 4.40 19.68 11.59
C LEU A 96 5.59 19.67 10.61
N SER A 97 6.39 20.74 10.62
CA SER A 97 7.51 20.94 9.69
C SER A 97 8.52 19.78 9.71
N PHE A 98 8.61 19.04 10.82
CA PHE A 98 9.45 17.85 11.01
C PHE A 98 9.14 16.69 10.03
N PHE A 99 7.90 16.61 9.55
CA PHE A 99 7.44 15.62 8.56
C PHE A 99 7.48 16.12 7.13
N SER A 100 7.89 17.37 6.88
CA SER A 100 7.88 17.98 5.55
C SER A 100 8.75 17.24 4.54
N GLY A 101 8.38 17.36 3.26
CA GLY A 101 9.14 16.82 2.15
C GLY A 101 9.14 15.29 2.10
N LYS A 102 10.33 14.68 2.06
CA LYS A 102 10.49 13.25 1.76
C LYS A 102 9.98 12.30 2.85
N ARG A 103 9.91 12.76 4.10
CA ARG A 103 9.40 11.98 5.26
C ARG A 103 7.88 11.90 5.28
N LEU A 104 7.20 12.83 4.60
CA LEU A 104 5.75 12.85 4.47
C LEU A 104 5.25 11.71 3.57
N VAL A 105 6.10 11.28 2.63
CA VAL A 105 5.70 10.36 1.58
C VAL A 105 5.22 9.01 2.13
N PRO A 106 5.96 8.31 3.02
CA PRO A 106 5.48 7.06 3.59
C PRO A 106 4.17 7.22 4.38
N ILE A 107 3.99 8.35 5.07
CA ILE A 107 2.78 8.65 5.86
C ILE A 107 1.57 8.83 4.93
N MET A 108 1.73 9.61 3.86
CA MET A 108 0.65 9.80 2.90
C MET A 108 0.34 8.52 2.14
N THR A 109 1.35 7.76 1.74
CA THR A 109 1.14 6.47 1.10
C THR A 109 0.39 5.51 2.02
N ALA A 110 0.70 5.49 3.33
CA ALA A 110 -0.07 4.73 4.30
C ALA A 110 -1.55 5.16 4.34
N PHE A 111 -1.81 6.47 4.33
CA PHE A 111 -3.17 7.00 4.30
C PHE A 111 -3.93 6.60 3.01
N PHE A 112 -3.29 6.72 1.85
CA PHE A 112 -3.87 6.26 0.59
C PHE A 112 -4.07 4.75 0.55
N SER A 113 -3.15 3.97 1.13
CA SER A 113 -3.29 2.51 1.24
C SER A 113 -4.48 2.11 2.10
N ILE A 114 -4.83 2.87 3.14
CA ILE A 114 -6.05 2.62 3.92
C ILE A 114 -7.30 2.89 3.08
N ILE A 115 -7.33 4.01 2.33
CA ILE A 115 -8.45 4.30 1.43
C ILE A 115 -8.57 3.22 0.36
N LEU A 116 -7.45 2.82 -0.24
CA LEU A 116 -7.38 1.78 -1.24
C LEU A 116 -7.90 0.45 -0.67
N ALA A 117 -7.48 0.10 0.54
CA ALA A 117 -7.96 -1.06 1.27
C ALA A 117 -9.49 -1.06 1.42
N VAL A 118 -10.08 0.07 1.85
CA VAL A 118 -11.54 0.19 1.96
C VAL A 118 -12.22 0.01 0.59
N VAL A 119 -11.67 0.62 -0.47
CA VAL A 119 -12.22 0.45 -1.83
C VAL A 119 -12.13 -1.00 -2.30
N LEU A 120 -11.00 -1.67 -2.10
CA LEU A 120 -10.84 -3.08 -2.44
C LEU A 120 -11.78 -3.96 -1.61
N LEU A 121 -12.05 -3.62 -0.34
CA LEU A 121 -12.98 -4.39 0.49
C LEU A 121 -14.39 -4.49 -0.13
N PHE A 122 -14.86 -3.43 -0.79
CA PHE A 122 -16.15 -3.43 -1.47
C PHE A 122 -16.09 -3.89 -2.93
N ALA A 123 -14.98 -3.69 -3.62
CA ALA A 123 -14.84 -4.02 -5.04
C ALA A 123 -14.34 -5.45 -5.30
N TRP A 124 -13.62 -6.06 -4.36
CA TRP A 124 -13.01 -7.39 -4.48
C TRP A 124 -13.91 -8.61 -4.17
N PRO A 125 -15.00 -8.54 -3.38
CA PRO A 125 -15.86 -9.71 -3.12
C PRO A 125 -16.83 -10.05 -4.29
N TYR A 126 -16.70 -9.40 -5.45
CA TYR A 126 -17.49 -9.66 -6.66
C TYR A 126 -16.58 -10.17 -7.78
#